data_AF-A0A356PGJ1-F1
#
_entry.id   AF-A0A356PGJ1-F1
#
_cell.length_a   1.000
_cell.length_b   1.000
_cell.length_c   1.000
_cell.angle_alpha   90.00
_cell.angle_beta   90.00
_cell.angle_gamma   90.00
#
_symmetry.space_group_name_H-M   'P 1'
#
loop_
_entity.id
_entity.type
_entity.pdbx_description
1 polymer ?
#
loop_
_entity_poly.entity_id
_entity_poly.type
_entity_poly.pdbx_seq_one_letter_code
_entity_poly.pdbx_strand_id
1 'polypeptide(L)'
;MEELTKRALLADFYGPLLTDKQRNVWDLHYQQDLSLAEIAEMEHISRQAIHDLIKRTERILTEYEEKLGLVQRFCMEREKLMKVLTLSQGLIEQDFTNQSAWERHQQLRAMIDEVYVNI
;
A
#
# COMPACT_ATOMS: atom_id res chain seq x y z
N MET A 1 2.22 11.38 -3.21
CA MET A 1 2.33 9.94 -3.47
C MET A 1 2.49 9.78 -4.96
N GLU A 2 3.49 9.02 -5.41
CA GLU A 2 3.69 8.74 -6.84
C GLU A 2 2.55 7.87 -7.38
N GLU A 3 2.25 8.01 -8.68
CA GLU A 3 1.11 7.35 -9.30
C GLU A 3 1.25 5.82 -9.31
N LEU A 4 2.47 5.32 -9.49
CA LEU A 4 2.80 3.89 -9.38
C LEU A 4 2.52 3.35 -7.98
N THR A 5 2.95 4.06 -6.93
CA THR A 5 2.69 3.67 -5.54
C THR A 5 1.19 3.62 -5.23
N LYS A 6 0.42 4.57 -5.78
CA LYS A 6 -1.04 4.58 -5.60
C LYS A 6 -1.67 3.35 -6.26
N ARG A 7 -1.26 2.99 -7.48
CA ARG A 7 -1.77 1.81 -8.19
C ARG A 7 -1.43 0.51 -7.48
N ALA A 8 -0.20 0.39 -6.97
CA ALA A 8 0.22 -0.76 -6.17
C ALA A 8 -0.67 -0.92 -4.92
N LEU A 9 -0.86 0.14 -4.14
CA LEU A 9 -1.72 0.09 -2.96
C LEU A 9 -3.18 -0.27 -3.29
N LEU A 10 -3.73 0.27 -4.39
CA LEU A 10 -5.07 -0.11 -4.83
C LEU A 10 -5.16 -1.61 -5.17
N ALA A 11 -4.14 -2.16 -5.83
CA ALA A 11 -4.07 -3.57 -6.15
C ALA A 11 -3.88 -4.44 -4.89
N ASP A 12 -3.10 -4.01 -3.90
CA ASP A 12 -2.92 -4.75 -2.66
C ASP A 12 -4.24 -4.87 -1.87
N PHE A 13 -5.02 -3.78 -1.82
CA PHE A 13 -6.29 -3.76 -1.08
C PHE A 13 -7.45 -4.38 -1.84
N TYR A 14 -7.53 -4.19 -3.16
CA TYR A 14 -8.70 -4.55 -3.95
C TYR A 14 -8.42 -5.61 -5.04
N GLY A 15 -7.17 -5.99 -5.25
CA GLY A 15 -6.76 -7.08 -6.14
C GLY A 15 -7.49 -8.41 -5.88
N PRO A 16 -7.78 -8.79 -4.61
CA PRO A 16 -8.63 -9.93 -4.29
C PRO A 16 -10.02 -9.92 -4.92
N LEU A 17 -10.57 -8.74 -5.26
CA LEU A 17 -11.90 -8.56 -5.87
C LEU A 17 -11.89 -8.61 -7.41
N LEU A 18 -10.71 -8.55 -8.02
CA LEU A 18 -10.54 -8.66 -9.47
C LEU A 18 -10.82 -10.10 -9.94
N THR A 19 -11.25 -10.23 -11.20
CA THR A 19 -11.31 -11.54 -11.84
C THR A 19 -9.90 -12.09 -12.07
N ASP A 20 -9.77 -13.41 -12.19
CA ASP A 20 -8.46 -14.05 -12.42
C ASP A 20 -7.74 -13.48 -13.64
N LYS A 21 -8.48 -13.17 -14.72
CA LYS A 21 -7.91 -12.57 -15.93
C LYS A 21 -7.39 -11.15 -15.69
N GLN A 22 -8.11 -10.34 -14.93
CA GLN A 22 -7.69 -8.98 -14.58
C GLN A 22 -6.45 -9.01 -13.71
N ARG A 23 -6.43 -9.88 -12.69
CA ARG A 23 -5.28 -10.04 -11.79
C ARG A 23 -4.05 -10.53 -12.54
N ASN A 24 -4.18 -11.57 -13.38
CA ASN A 24 -3.05 -12.09 -14.15
C ASN A 24 -2.42 -11.02 -15.04
N VAL A 25 -3.23 -10.27 -15.80
CA VAL A 25 -2.72 -9.22 -16.69
C VAL A 25 -2.13 -8.05 -15.90
N TRP A 26 -2.68 -7.73 -14.72
CA TRP A 26 -2.12 -6.74 -13.82
C TRP A 26 -0.74 -7.15 -13.31
N ASP A 27 -0.58 -8.37 -12.82
CA ASP A 27 0.67 -8.90 -12.28
C ASP A 27 1.75 -8.99 -13.37
N LEU A 28 1.40 -9.49 -14.56
CA LEU A 28 2.31 -9.53 -15.70
C LEU A 28 2.84 -8.13 -16.05
N HIS A 29 1.97 -7.12 -16.04
CA HIS A 29 2.35 -5.76 -16.42
C HIS A 29 3.12 -5.01 -15.33
N TYR A 30 2.63 -5.05 -14.09
CA TYR A 30 3.13 -4.19 -13.00
C TYR A 30 4.11 -4.87 -12.04
N GLN A 31 4.10 -6.20 -11.94
CA GLN A 31 5.03 -6.95 -11.08
C GLN A 31 6.16 -7.60 -11.87
N GLN A 32 5.90 -8.02 -13.11
CA GLN A 32 6.87 -8.70 -13.97
C GLN A 32 7.43 -7.79 -15.07
N ASP A 33 7.03 -6.51 -15.12
CA ASP A 33 7.48 -5.51 -16.09
C ASP A 33 7.32 -5.92 -17.56
N LEU A 34 6.37 -6.82 -17.88
CA LEU A 34 6.10 -7.21 -19.25
C LEU A 34 5.42 -6.07 -20.03
N SER A 35 5.85 -5.90 -21.27
CA SER A 35 5.23 -4.98 -22.21
C SER A 35 3.86 -5.50 -22.67
N LEU A 36 3.00 -4.57 -23.10
CA LEU A 36 1.67 -4.91 -23.64
C LEU A 36 1.74 -5.86 -24.85
N ALA A 37 2.86 -5.88 -25.58
CA ALA A 37 3.07 -6.76 -26.72
C ALA A 37 3.39 -8.19 -26.27
N GLU A 38 4.28 -8.35 -25.29
CA GLU A 38 4.63 -9.66 -24.71
C GLU A 38 3.41 -10.31 -24.06
N ILE A 39 2.63 -9.53 -23.29
CA ILE A 39 1.40 -10.04 -22.66
C ILE A 39 0.37 -10.44 -23.73
N ALA A 40 0.23 -9.64 -24.80
CA ALA A 40 -0.70 -9.95 -25.88
C ALA A 40 -0.35 -11.27 -26.60
N GLU A 41 0.94 -11.52 -26.82
CA GLU A 41 1.44 -12.78 -27.39
C GLU A 41 1.16 -13.97 -26.46
N MET A 42 1.47 -13.84 -25.17
CA MET A 42 1.22 -14.88 -24.16
C MET A 42 -0.26 -15.23 -24.00
N GLU A 43 -1.12 -14.21 -24.05
CA GLU A 43 -2.56 -14.35 -23.83
C GLU A 43 -3.35 -14.60 -25.13
N HIS A 44 -2.64 -14.70 -26.27
CA HIS A 44 -3.20 -14.90 -27.60
C HIS A 44 -4.35 -13.93 -27.96
N ILE A 45 -4.20 -12.65 -27.58
CA ILE A 45 -5.15 -11.58 -27.86
C ILE A 45 -4.44 -10.33 -28.36
N SER A 46 -5.19 -9.32 -28.82
CA SER A 46 -4.57 -8.11 -29.37
C SER A 46 -3.94 -7.24 -28.27
N ARG A 47 -2.86 -6.53 -28.62
CA ARG A 47 -2.27 -5.49 -27.76
C ARG A 47 -3.31 -4.46 -27.28
N GLN A 48 -4.27 -4.12 -28.14
CA GLN A 48 -5.37 -3.22 -27.78
C GLN A 48 -6.27 -3.81 -26.69
N ALA A 49 -6.59 -5.11 -26.80
CA ALA A 49 -7.38 -5.78 -25.78
C ALA A 49 -6.68 -5.81 -24.42
N ILE A 50 -5.35 -6.01 -24.38
CA ILE A 50 -4.56 -5.92 -23.14
C ILE A 50 -4.58 -4.50 -22.57
N HIS A 51 -4.33 -3.49 -23.40
CA HIS A 51 -4.38 -2.09 -22.99
C HIS A 51 -5.75 -1.73 -22.36
N ASP A 52 -6.83 -2.11 -23.03
CA ASP A 52 -8.20 -1.81 -22.58
C ASP A 52 -8.55 -2.56 -21.29
N LEU A 53 -8.04 -3.79 -21.13
CA LEU A 53 -8.21 -4.57 -19.91
C LEU A 53 -7.49 -3.93 -18.72
N ILE A 54 -6.25 -3.46 -18.89
CA ILE A 54 -5.50 -2.75 -17.84
C ILE A 54 -6.26 -1.47 -17.45
N LYS A 55 -6.65 -0.64 -18.42
CA LYS A 55 -7.40 0.60 -18.18
C LYS A 55 -8.73 0.36 -17.46
N ARG A 56 -9.44 -0.71 -17.82
CA ARG A 56 -10.68 -1.10 -17.14
C ARG A 56 -10.42 -1.55 -15.71
N THR A 57 -9.33 -2.29 -15.48
CA THR A 57 -8.92 -2.76 -14.15
C THR A 57 -8.55 -1.58 -13.24
N GLU A 58 -7.77 -0.61 -13.74
CA GLU A 58 -7.46 0.64 -13.04
C GLU A 58 -8.74 1.37 -12.59
N ARG A 59 -9.73 1.46 -13.49
CA ARG A 59 -11.01 2.10 -13.19
C ARG A 59 -11.78 1.34 -12.11
N ILE A 60 -11.85 0.01 -12.19
CA ILE A 60 -12.52 -0.82 -11.19
C ILE A 60 -11.89 -0.64 -9.80
N LEU A 61 -10.55 -0.68 -9.72
CA LEU A 61 -9.81 -0.46 -8.48
C LEU A 61 -10.07 0.94 -7.90
N THR A 62 -10.14 1.96 -8.75
CA THR A 62 -10.46 3.33 -8.34
C THR A 62 -11.90 3.45 -7.85
N GLU A 63 -12.86 2.84 -8.54
CA GLU A 63 -14.27 2.81 -8.11
C GLU A 63 -14.46 2.09 -6.78
N TYR A 64 -13.67 1.05 -6.49
CA TYR A 64 -13.65 0.42 -5.16
C TYR A 64 -13.14 1.39 -4.10
N GLU A 65 -12.06 2.13 -4.37
CA GLU A 65 -11.56 3.14 -3.43
C GLU A 65 -12.55 4.28 -3.20
N GLU A 66 -13.22 4.77 -4.23
CA GLU A 66 -14.25 5.81 -4.09
C GLU A 66 -15.40 5.37 -3.17
N LYS A 67 -15.74 4.08 -3.20
CA LYS A 67 -16.82 3.51 -2.39
C LYS A 67 -16.40 3.11 -0.98
N LEU A 68 -15.18 2.58 -0.83
CA LEU A 68 -14.73 1.94 0.41
C LEU A 68 -13.70 2.78 1.19
N GLY A 69 -12.88 3.57 0.48
CA GLY A 69 -11.90 4.48 1.06
C GLY A 69 -10.80 3.81 1.89
N LEU A 70 -10.49 2.53 1.64
CA LEU A 70 -9.56 1.77 2.48
C LEU A 70 -8.13 2.28 2.36
N VAL A 71 -7.68 2.61 1.15
CA VAL A 71 -6.32 3.11 0.92
C VAL A 71 -6.15 4.49 1.55
N GLN A 72 -7.14 5.38 1.40
CA GLN A 72 -7.11 6.68 2.06
C GLN A 72 -7.04 6.56 3.58
N ARG A 73 -7.88 5.71 4.19
CA ARG A 73 -7.87 5.49 5.64
C ARG A 73 -6.54 4.93 6.10
N PHE A 74 -6.03 3.91 5.40
CA PHE A 74 -4.71 3.33 5.68
C PHE A 74 -3.60 4.38 5.66
N CYS A 75 -3.55 5.21 4.62
CA CYS A 75 -2.54 6.26 4.51
C CYS A 75 -2.64 7.29 5.65
N MET A 76 -3.87 7.66 6.02
CA MET A 76 -4.11 8.62 7.10
C MET A 76 -3.69 8.05 8.47
N GLU A 77 -4.02 6.78 8.76
CA GLU A 77 -3.59 6.13 10.00
C GLU A 77 -2.07 5.94 10.04
N ARG A 78 -1.46 5.57 8.90
CA ARG A 78 0.01 5.48 8.78
C ARG A 78 0.69 6.82 9.03
N GLU A 79 0.13 7.92 8.51
CA GLU A 79 0.66 9.26 8.75
C GLU A 79 0.59 9.67 10.23
N LYS A 80 -0.53 9.36 10.91
CA LYS A 80 -0.67 9.59 12.35
C LYS A 80 0.36 8.79 13.14
N LEU A 81 0.54 7.50 12.81
CA LEU A 81 1.50 6.63 13.48
C LEU A 81 2.93 7.15 13.27
N MET A 82 3.28 7.60 12.06
CA MET A 82 4.58 8.22 11.78
C MET A 82 4.85 9.47 12.60
N LYS A 83 3.83 10.31 12.83
CA LYS A 83 3.95 11.49 13.70
C LYS A 83 4.22 11.07 15.15
N VAL A 84 3.50 10.07 15.66
CA VAL A 84 3.71 9.53 17.01
C VAL A 84 5.13 8.97 17.14
N LEU A 85 5.59 8.18 16.16
CA LEU A 85 6.93 7.61 16.12
C LEU A 85 8.01 8.69 16.14
N THR A 86 7.88 9.71 15.28
CA THR A 86 8.81 10.84 15.22
C THR A 86 8.89 11.58 16.55
N LEU A 87 7.73 11.88 17.17
CA LEU A 87 7.69 12.54 18.47
C LEU A 87 8.29 11.67 19.57
N SER A 88 8.01 10.36 19.55
CA SER A 88 8.53 9.41 20.53
C SER A 88 10.05 9.26 20.41
N GLN A 89 10.62 9.25 19.20
CA GLN A 89 12.05 9.13 18.97
C GLN A 89 12.84 10.37 19.39
N GLY A 90 12.20 11.53 19.40
CA GLY A 90 12.81 12.78 19.85
C GLY A 90 12.97 12.91 21.36
N LEU A 91 12.35 12.01 22.14
CA LEU A 91 12.44 12.02 23.61
C LEU A 91 13.69 11.28 24.08
N ILE A 92 14.43 11.92 24.98
CA ILE A 92 15.61 11.36 25.64
C ILE A 92 15.33 11.13 27.13
N GLU A 93 16.15 10.33 27.79
CA GLU A 93 15.99 9.99 29.21
C GLU A 93 15.88 11.22 30.13
N GLN A 94 16.55 12.32 29.77
CA GLN A 94 16.52 13.58 30.53
C GLN A 94 15.16 14.30 30.48
N ASP A 95 14.29 13.98 29.53
CA ASP A 95 12.95 14.55 29.42
C ASP A 95 11.98 13.96 30.47
N PHE A 96 12.40 12.94 31.22
CA PHE A 96 11.57 12.20 32.17
C PHE A 96 11.95 12.49 33.62
N THR A 97 10.93 12.56 34.48
CA THR A 97 11.10 12.91 35.91
C THR A 97 11.71 11.79 36.75
N ASN A 98 11.73 10.55 36.25
CA ASN A 98 12.33 9.39 36.91
C ASN A 98 12.54 8.22 35.94
N GLN A 99 13.35 7.25 36.35
CA GLN A 99 13.67 6.04 35.59
C GLN A 99 12.43 5.26 35.16
N SER A 100 11.44 5.12 36.04
CA SER A 100 10.23 4.35 35.74
C SER A 100 9.39 4.98 34.62
N ALA A 101 9.39 6.31 34.50
CA ALA A 101 8.74 7.01 33.40
C ALA A 101 9.48 6.79 32.07
N TRP A 102 10.82 6.78 32.10
CA TRP A 102 11.65 6.46 30.94
C TRP A 102 11.45 5.01 30.47
N GLU A 103 11.43 4.04 31.39
CA GLU A 103 11.17 2.63 31.08
C GLU A 103 9.79 2.42 30.43
N ARG A 104 8.74 3.08 30.94
CA ARG A 104 7.40 3.03 30.31
C ARG A 104 7.41 3.61 28.90
N HIS A 105 8.15 4.69 28.68
CA HIS A 105 8.31 5.25 27.33
C HIS A 105 9.01 4.27 26.39
N GLN A 106 10.08 3.60 26.84
CA GLN A 106 10.76 2.58 26.04
C GLN A 106 9.84 1.41 25.67
N GLN A 107 8.99 0.96 26.61
CA GLN A 107 7.99 -0.08 26.34
C GLN A 107 6.95 0.38 25.31
N LEU A 108 6.41 1.60 25.44
CA LEU A 108 5.49 2.18 24.46
C LEU A 108 6.14 2.28 23.08
N ARG A 109 7.38 2.74 23.01
CA ARG A 109 8.14 2.83 21.76
C ARG A 109 8.29 1.45 21.11
N ALA A 110 8.65 0.42 21.87
CA ALA A 110 8.77 -0.93 21.36
C ALA A 110 7.44 -1.46 20.78
N MET A 111 6.31 -1.20 21.45
CA MET A 111 4.99 -1.57 20.94
C MET A 111 4.64 -0.83 19.65
N ILE A 112 4.98 0.46 19.54
CA ILE A 112 4.73 1.28 18.34
C ILE A 112 5.59 0.78 17.18
N ASP A 113 6.86 0.48 17.43
CA ASP A 113 7.80 -0.04 16.43
C ASP A 113 7.31 -1.40 15.89
N GLU A 114 6.80 -2.28 16.75
CA GLU A 114 6.21 -3.56 16.33
C GLU A 114 4.98 -3.39 15.42
N VAL A 115 4.10 -2.44 15.74
CA VAL A 115 2.95 -2.13 14.88
C VAL A 115 3.41 -1.57 13.53
N TYR A 116 4.45 -0.74 13.50
CA TYR A 116 4.95 -0.14 12.27
C TYR A 116 5.61 -1.16 11.33
N VAL A 117 6.34 -2.15 11.86
CA VAL A 117 6.98 -3.21 11.04
C VAL A 117 5.96 -4.11 10.36
N ASN A 118 4.76 -4.23 10.94
CA ASN A 118 3.69 -5.11 10.45
C ASN A 118 2.69 -4.40 9.51
N ILE A 119 2.94 -3.14 9.15
CA ILE A 119 2.12 -2.28 8.28
C ILE A 119 2.85 -2.02 6.96
#